data_AF-A0A0B2BWG2-F1
#
_entry.id   AF-A0A0B2BWG2-F1
#
_cell.length_a   1.000
_cell.length_b   1.000
_cell.length_c   1.000
_cell.angle_alpha   90.00
_cell.angle_beta   90.00
_cell.angle_gamma   90.00
#
_symmetry.space_group_name_H-M   'P 1'
#
loop_
_entity.id
_entity.type
_entity.pdbx_description
1 polymer ?
#
loop_
_entity_poly.entity_id
_entity_poly.type
_entity_poly.pdbx_seq_one_letter_code
_entity_poly.pdbx_strand_id
1 'polypeptide(L)'
;MLDLSASARKSPYFAKDQAKATRCTKFIGSGSQASSTHAYRIAAGALANSGRYNNRDVVMISAEGARRQRMRPDLTEINIAAAAGVTFITDVPADRERSYNVGEREVAHYLGIKRYVEVEPGVWQRPG
;
A
#
# COMPACT_ATOMS: atom_id res chain seq x y z
N MET A 1 5.57 -4.71 -14.17
CA MET A 1 5.23 -4.91 -12.76
C MET A 1 6.11 -4.01 -11.92
N LEU A 2 5.66 -3.66 -10.72
CA LEU A 2 6.37 -2.75 -9.83
C LEU A 2 7.69 -3.36 -9.35
N ASP A 3 8.75 -2.55 -9.38
CA ASP A 3 10.06 -2.92 -8.86
C ASP A 3 10.51 -1.92 -7.80
N LEU A 4 10.78 -2.40 -6.59
CA LEU A 4 11.28 -1.60 -5.47
C LEU A 4 12.78 -1.84 -5.24
N SER A 5 13.47 -2.55 -6.14
CA SER A 5 14.91 -2.89 -6.03
C SER A 5 15.81 -1.68 -5.81
N ALA A 6 15.43 -0.53 -6.38
CA ALA A 6 16.08 0.76 -6.25
C ALA A 6 15.83 1.47 -4.89
N SER A 7 15.03 0.88 -4.00
CA SER A 7 14.79 1.44 -2.66
C SER A 7 16.10 1.60 -1.90
N ALA A 8 16.35 2.82 -1.43
CA ALA A 8 17.46 3.15 -0.54
C ALA A 8 17.32 2.49 0.85
N ARG A 9 16.18 1.83 1.13
CA ARG A 9 15.94 1.12 2.38
C ARG A 9 15.49 -0.31 2.12
N LYS A 10 16.30 -1.27 2.57
CA LYS A 10 16.02 -2.70 2.53
C LYS A 10 16.01 -3.25 3.96
N SER A 11 14.86 -3.11 4.63
CA SER A 11 14.66 -3.68 5.96
C SER A 11 14.56 -5.22 5.89
N PRO A 12 14.51 -5.95 7.02
CA PRO A 12 14.22 -7.39 7.01
C PRO A 12 12.90 -7.75 6.30
N TYR A 13 11.98 -6.81 6.18
CA TYR A 13 10.71 -6.97 5.46
C TYR A 13 10.77 -6.67 3.96
N PHE A 14 11.92 -6.22 3.45
CA PHE A 14 12.05 -5.83 2.03
C PHE A 14 11.71 -6.97 1.07
N ALA A 15 12.18 -8.19 1.35
CA ALA A 15 11.92 -9.33 0.47
C ALA A 15 10.42 -9.61 0.31
N LYS A 16 9.65 -9.59 1.42
CA LYS A 16 8.19 -9.76 1.36
C LYS A 16 7.49 -8.59 0.65
N ASP A 17 7.96 -7.36 0.87
CA ASP A 17 7.36 -6.17 0.26
C ASP A 17 7.64 -6.12 -1.24
N GLN A 18 8.84 -6.50 -1.67
CA GLN A 18 9.18 -6.66 -3.08
C GLN A 18 8.33 -7.76 -3.72
N ALA A 19 8.10 -8.89 -3.05
CA ALA A 19 7.24 -9.96 -3.57
C ALA A 19 5.77 -9.54 -3.72
N LYS A 20 5.27 -8.62 -2.89
CA LYS A 20 3.97 -7.97 -3.13
C LYS A 20 4.04 -7.03 -4.33
N ALA A 21 5.09 -6.19 -4.39
CA ALA A 21 5.27 -5.20 -5.44
C ALA A 21 5.36 -5.82 -6.84
N THR A 22 5.99 -6.99 -6.99
CA THR A 22 6.05 -7.70 -8.28
C THR A 22 4.68 -8.12 -8.80
N ARG A 23 3.64 -8.20 -7.96
CA ARG A 23 2.26 -8.47 -8.41
C ARG A 23 1.51 -7.20 -8.80
N CYS A 24 2.09 -6.03 -8.56
CA CYS A 24 1.43 -4.74 -8.65
C CYS A 24 1.87 -3.95 -9.89
N THR A 25 1.04 -2.97 -10.24
CA THR A 25 1.20 -2.04 -11.35
C THR A 25 1.38 -0.60 -10.87
N LYS A 26 0.82 -0.26 -9.70
CA LYS A 26 0.90 1.05 -9.06
C LYS A 26 1.17 0.91 -7.56
N PHE A 27 1.68 2.00 -6.98
CA PHE A 27 2.00 2.08 -5.57
C PHE A 27 1.26 3.27 -4.96
N ILE A 28 0.71 3.08 -3.77
CA ILE A 28 0.22 4.15 -2.91
C ILE A 28 0.97 4.07 -1.59
N GLY A 29 1.60 5.17 -1.20
CA GLY A 29 2.22 5.26 0.10
C GLY A 29 2.63 6.68 0.43
N SER A 30 2.38 7.07 1.66
CA SER A 30 2.94 8.27 2.26
C SER A 30 3.58 7.88 3.58
N GLY A 31 4.85 8.22 3.72
CA GLY A 31 5.65 7.90 4.88
C GLY A 31 6.71 8.95 5.07
N SER A 32 7.03 9.24 6.32
CA SER A 32 8.08 10.18 6.67
C SER A 32 9.45 9.68 6.21
N GLN A 33 10.44 10.57 6.08
CA GLN A 33 11.71 10.29 5.38
C GLN A 33 12.44 9.02 5.86
N ALA A 34 12.40 8.75 7.17
CA ALA A 34 13.02 7.56 7.76
C ALA A 34 12.16 6.28 7.65
N SER A 35 11.13 6.22 6.80
CA SER A 35 10.21 5.09 6.66
C SER A 35 10.52 4.25 5.43
N SER A 36 10.23 2.95 5.49
CA SER A 36 10.30 2.10 4.29
C SER A 36 9.27 2.53 3.25
N THR A 37 8.07 2.93 3.68
CA THR A 37 7.03 3.48 2.79
C THR A 37 7.53 4.67 1.96
N HIS A 38 8.30 5.58 2.57
CA HIS A 38 8.92 6.69 1.84
C HIS A 38 9.93 6.20 0.80
N ALA A 39 10.82 5.30 1.19
CA ALA A 39 11.83 4.75 0.29
C ALA A 39 11.20 3.97 -0.88
N TYR A 40 10.13 3.22 -0.62
CA TYR A 40 9.37 2.49 -1.63
C TYR A 40 8.63 3.45 -2.57
N ARG A 41 8.04 4.53 -2.05
CA ARG A 41 7.42 5.59 -2.86
C ARG A 41 8.43 6.19 -3.84
N ILE A 42 9.65 6.46 -3.40
CA ILE A 42 10.73 6.96 -4.26
C ILE A 42 11.13 5.91 -5.31
N ALA A 43 11.31 4.65 -4.91
CA ALA A 43 11.68 3.57 -5.82
C ALA A 43 10.61 3.31 -6.91
N ALA A 44 9.34 3.41 -6.55
CA ALA A 44 8.21 3.28 -7.47
C ALA A 44 8.10 4.44 -8.48
N GLY A 45 8.77 5.57 -8.23
CA GLY A 45 8.86 6.70 -9.17
C GLY A 45 7.49 7.19 -9.63
N ALA A 46 7.29 7.30 -10.95
CA ALA A 46 6.04 7.78 -11.55
C ALA A 46 4.84 6.82 -11.34
N LEU A 47 5.06 5.60 -10.83
CA LEU A 47 4.00 4.65 -10.49
C LEU A 47 3.46 4.86 -9.06
N ALA A 48 4.14 5.68 -8.25
CA ALA A 48 3.69 6.03 -6.91
C ALA A 48 2.73 7.22 -6.94
N ASN A 49 1.61 7.11 -6.21
CA ASN A 49 0.63 8.17 -6.01
C ASN A 49 0.33 8.93 -7.32
N SER A 50 -0.01 8.20 -8.38
CA SER A 50 -0.01 8.74 -9.74
C SER A 50 -1.22 9.62 -10.07
N GLY A 51 -2.21 9.72 -9.18
CA GLY A 51 -3.47 10.43 -9.38
C GLY A 51 -4.34 9.89 -10.52
N ARG A 52 -3.89 8.81 -11.17
CA ARG A 52 -4.47 8.22 -12.37
C ARG A 52 -4.45 6.70 -12.22
N TYR A 53 -5.65 6.12 -12.25
CA TYR A 53 -5.90 4.70 -12.05
C TYR A 53 -6.99 4.22 -12.99
N ASN A 54 -7.00 2.93 -13.28
CA ASN A 54 -8.05 2.25 -14.02
C ASN A 54 -8.34 0.87 -13.37
N ASN A 55 -9.48 0.26 -13.69
CA ASN A 55 -9.93 -0.99 -13.08
C ASN A 55 -9.02 -2.21 -13.32
N ARG A 56 -8.05 -2.14 -14.24
CA ARG A 56 -7.04 -3.20 -14.45
C ARG A 56 -5.81 -3.02 -13.57
N ASP A 57 -5.67 -1.91 -12.87
CA ASP A 57 -4.53 -1.68 -11.98
C ASP A 57 -4.64 -2.57 -10.74
N VAL A 58 -3.52 -3.20 -10.41
CA VAL A 58 -3.25 -3.82 -9.11
C VAL A 58 -2.37 -2.86 -8.33
N VAL A 59 -2.85 -2.35 -7.20
CA VAL A 59 -2.24 -1.25 -6.46
C VAL A 59 -1.71 -1.74 -5.13
N MET A 60 -0.40 -1.69 -4.94
CA MET A 60 0.20 -1.91 -3.63
C MET A 60 -0.06 -0.70 -2.74
N ILE A 61 -0.61 -0.90 -1.54
CA ILE A 61 -0.61 0.14 -0.51
C ILE A 61 0.44 -0.22 0.53
N SER A 62 1.28 0.76 0.89
CA SER A 62 2.15 0.69 2.05
C SER A 62 1.86 1.86 2.97
N ALA A 63 1.68 1.57 4.25
CA ALA A 63 1.44 2.57 5.28
C ALA A 63 2.50 2.49 6.37
N GLU A 64 2.86 3.66 6.89
CA GLU A 64 3.82 3.77 7.95
C GLU A 64 3.25 3.27 9.29
N GLY A 65 4.02 2.40 9.97
CA GLY A 65 3.71 1.90 11.29
C GLY A 65 3.86 2.95 12.41
N ALA A 66 3.80 2.47 13.65
CA ALA A 66 3.83 3.28 14.86
C ALA A 66 5.23 3.84 15.07
N ARG A 67 5.39 5.15 14.87
CA ARG A 67 6.59 5.89 15.22
C ARG A 67 6.31 7.35 15.50
N ARG A 68 7.26 8.02 16.16
CA ARG A 68 7.24 9.48 16.33
C ARG A 68 7.19 10.15 14.95
N GLN A 69 6.25 11.08 14.77
CA GLN A 69 6.00 11.78 13.50
C GLN A 69 5.65 10.86 12.33
N ARG A 70 4.97 9.73 12.58
CA ARG A 70 4.42 8.93 11.48
C ARG A 70 3.50 9.79 10.61
N MET A 71 3.54 9.55 9.31
CA MET A 71 2.52 10.09 8.42
C MET A 71 1.34 9.12 8.35
N ARG A 72 0.12 9.68 8.30
CA ARG A 72 -1.09 8.88 8.08
C ARG A 72 -1.14 8.40 6.62
N PRO A 73 -1.86 7.30 6.33
CA PRO A 73 -2.10 6.87 4.97
C PRO A 73 -2.71 7.99 4.12
N ASP A 74 -2.36 8.03 2.84
CA ASP A 74 -2.89 8.99 1.88
C ASP A 74 -4.31 8.58 1.44
N LEU A 75 -5.30 8.94 2.26
CA LEU A 75 -6.70 8.58 2.01
C LEU A 75 -7.27 9.23 0.74
N THR A 76 -6.72 10.37 0.33
CA THR A 76 -7.11 11.05 -0.92
C THR A 76 -6.70 10.20 -2.11
N GLU A 77 -5.46 9.72 -2.14
CA GLU A 77 -4.97 8.87 -3.23
C GLU A 77 -5.69 7.51 -3.25
N ILE A 78 -5.91 6.91 -2.08
CA ILE A 78 -6.69 5.67 -1.94
C ILE A 78 -8.11 5.87 -2.49
N ASN A 79 -8.74 7.03 -2.27
CA ASN A 79 -10.06 7.33 -2.83
C ASN A 79 -10.07 7.38 -4.35
N ILE A 80 -9.08 8.01 -4.96
CA ILE A 80 -8.98 8.11 -6.43
C ILE A 80 -8.84 6.70 -7.02
N ALA A 81 -7.96 5.87 -6.45
CA ALA A 81 -7.80 4.48 -6.88
C ALA A 81 -9.07 3.64 -6.64
N ALA A 82 -9.71 3.78 -5.48
CA ALA A 82 -10.94 3.05 -5.17
C ALA A 82 -12.11 3.44 -6.10
N ALA A 83 -12.19 4.72 -6.49
CA ALA A 83 -13.18 5.19 -7.46
C ALA A 83 -12.98 4.58 -8.85
N ALA A 84 -11.73 4.32 -9.24
CA ALA A 84 -11.39 3.62 -10.47
C ALA A 84 -11.65 2.11 -10.45
N GLY A 85 -12.02 1.53 -9.29
CA GLY A 85 -12.34 0.11 -9.17
C GLY A 85 -11.13 -0.81 -9.28
N VAL A 86 -9.96 -0.36 -8.81
CA VAL A 86 -8.72 -1.16 -8.82
C VAL A 86 -8.82 -2.39 -7.91
N THR A 87 -7.86 -3.31 -8.02
CA THR A 87 -7.55 -4.29 -6.96
C THR A 87 -6.46 -3.73 -6.06
N PHE A 88 -6.60 -3.81 -4.74
CA PHE A 88 -5.55 -3.42 -3.80
C PHE A 88 -4.81 -4.62 -3.23
N ILE A 89 -3.51 -4.45 -2.97
CA ILE A 89 -2.68 -5.39 -2.21
C ILE A 89 -2.06 -4.64 -1.01
N THR A 90 -2.35 -5.10 0.20
CA THR A 90 -1.83 -4.57 1.48
C THR A 90 -0.99 -5.62 2.21
N ASP A 91 -0.55 -5.35 3.44
CA ASP A 91 -0.09 -6.43 4.32
C ASP A 91 -1.21 -7.45 4.60
N VAL A 92 -0.80 -8.72 4.71
CA VAL A 92 -1.68 -9.84 5.11
C VAL A 92 -2.15 -9.67 6.56
N PRO A 93 -3.26 -10.30 7.00
CA PRO A 93 -3.79 -10.13 8.35
C PRO A 93 -2.76 -10.34 9.47
N ALA A 94 -1.94 -11.40 9.38
CA ALA A 94 -0.92 -11.71 10.39
C ALA A 94 0.19 -10.65 10.53
N ASP A 95 0.48 -9.90 9.46
CA ASP A 95 1.40 -8.76 9.52
C ASP A 95 0.66 -7.50 9.98
N ARG A 96 -0.53 -7.26 9.43
CA ARG A 96 -1.37 -6.08 9.69
C ARG A 96 -1.80 -5.95 11.15
N GLU A 97 -2.11 -7.06 11.82
CA GLU A 97 -2.62 -7.08 13.19
C GLU A 97 -1.54 -6.85 14.26
N ARG A 98 -0.25 -6.83 13.87
CA ARG A 98 0.84 -6.52 14.80
C ARG A 98 0.66 -5.11 15.37
N SER A 99 0.95 -4.96 16.67
CA SER A 99 0.72 -3.71 17.42
C SER A 99 1.35 -2.47 16.75
N TYR A 100 2.53 -2.64 16.14
CA TYR A 100 3.24 -1.57 15.45
C TYR A 100 2.60 -1.17 14.10
N ASN A 101 1.79 -2.01 13.47
CA ASN A 101 1.24 -1.79 12.11
C ASN A 101 -0.05 -0.96 12.13
N VAL A 102 -0.03 0.17 12.86
CA VAL A 102 -1.18 1.09 12.96
C VAL A 102 -1.64 1.62 11.59
N GLY A 103 -0.71 1.96 10.70
CA GLY A 103 -1.05 2.48 9.36
C GLY A 103 -1.74 1.45 8.48
N GLU A 104 -1.28 0.19 8.48
CA GLU A 104 -1.90 -0.89 7.70
C GLU A 104 -3.32 -1.20 8.20
N ARG A 105 -3.56 -1.11 9.52
CA ARG A 105 -4.91 -1.25 10.08
C ARG A 105 -5.83 -0.09 9.69
N GLU A 106 -5.31 1.14 9.65
CA GLU A 106 -6.05 2.31 9.15
C GLU A 106 -6.43 2.14 7.66
N VAL A 107 -5.52 1.61 6.84
CA VAL A 107 -5.79 1.29 5.43
C VAL A 107 -6.91 0.25 5.31
N ALA A 108 -6.80 -0.89 6.00
CA ALA A 108 -7.82 -1.94 5.93
C ALA A 108 -9.19 -1.45 6.38
N HIS A 109 -9.25 -0.68 7.47
CA HIS A 109 -10.50 -0.06 7.91
C HIS A 109 -11.08 0.86 6.84
N TYR A 110 -10.25 1.69 6.21
CA TYR A 110 -10.70 2.60 5.17
C TYR A 110 -11.18 1.89 3.91
N LEU A 111 -10.49 0.83 3.48
CA LEU A 111 -10.94 -0.02 2.37
C LEU A 111 -12.33 -0.62 2.66
N GLY A 112 -12.57 -1.07 3.89
CA GLY A 112 -13.91 -1.52 4.34
C GLY A 112 -14.98 -0.43 4.19
N ILE A 113 -14.69 0.82 4.58
CA ILE A 113 -15.60 1.96 4.35
C ILE A 113 -15.89 2.17 2.85
N LYS A 114 -14.90 1.90 1.98
CA LYS A 114 -15.03 1.97 0.51
C LYS A 114 -15.73 0.76 -0.11
N ARG A 115 -16.27 -0.14 0.73
CA ARG A 115 -16.93 -1.39 0.34
C ARG A 115 -16.00 -2.37 -0.38
N TYR A 116 -14.71 -2.26 -0.14
CA TYR A 116 -13.77 -3.31 -0.52
C TYR A 116 -13.81 -4.42 0.52
N VAL A 117 -13.74 -5.67 0.04
CA VAL A 117 -13.64 -6.87 0.87
C VAL A 117 -12.31 -7.55 0.60
N GLU A 118 -11.72 -8.13 1.65
CA GLU A 118 -10.51 -8.93 1.53
C GLU A 118 -10.88 -10.31 1.00
N VAL A 119 -10.55 -10.60 -0.26
CA VAL A 119 -10.93 -11.86 -0.95
C VAL A 119 -9.86 -12.94 -0.79
N GLU A 120 -8.62 -12.53 -0.57
CA GLU A 120 -7.48 -13.36 -0.19
C GLU A 120 -6.64 -12.56 0.81
N PRO A 121 -5.76 -13.19 1.61
CA PRO A 121 -4.90 -12.47 2.55
C PRO A 121 -4.14 -11.30 1.88
N GLY A 122 -4.47 -10.07 2.30
CA GLY A 122 -3.92 -8.83 1.78
C GLY A 122 -4.49 -8.37 0.43
N VAL A 123 -5.38 -9.11 -0.22
CA VAL A 123 -5.96 -8.77 -1.54
C VAL A 123 -7.38 -8.27 -1.36
N TRP A 124 -7.64 -7.05 -1.83
CA TRP A 124 -8.93 -6.39 -1.67
C TRP A 124 -9.57 -6.06 -3.01
N GLN A 125 -10.85 -6.42 -3.15
CA GLN A 125 -11.66 -6.14 -4.33
C GLN A 125 -13.03 -5.58 -3.95
N ARG A 126 -13.68 -4.88 -4.88
CA ARG A 126 -15.10 -4.57 -4.75
C ARG A 126 -15.91 -5.83 -5.02
N PRO A 127 -16.96 -6.13 -4.24
CA PRO A 127 -17.94 -7.12 -4.64
C PRO A 127 -18.57 -6.65 -5.96
N GLY A 128 -18.67 -7.58 -6.92
CA GLY A 128 -19.27 -7.34 -8.24
C GLY A 128 -20.78 -7.14 -8.17
#